data_AF-A0A7V8L5L2-F1
#
_entry.id   AF-A0A7V8L5L2-F1
#
_cell.length_a   1.000
_cell.length_b   1.000
_cell.length_c   1.000
_cell.angle_alpha   90.00
_cell.angle_beta   90.00
_cell.angle_gamma   90.00
#
_symmetry.space_group_name_H-M   'P 1'
#
loop_
_entity.id
_entity.type
_entity.pdbx_description
1 polymer ?
#
loop_
_entity_poly.entity_id
_entity_poly.type
_entity_poly.pdbx_seq_one_letter_code
_entity_poly.pdbx_strand_id
1 'polypeptide(L)'
;MKLFHGSYSNVAPVIKVGAFAMSGDNVFDGIFASADFDAADSHGSFVHAYNVENITDSSALNARIDEVIEFLSSEIEADEETIEEIANAIADDECDDSFAEFLSPRSATEDAGWEMQRLRGRVAAHLGFDAVEMDDEHGTSYLIVNPAIIAE
;
A
#
# COMPACT_ATOMS: atom_id res chain seq x y z
N MET A 1 -1.99 13.46 10.89
CA MET A 1 -3.25 12.71 11.01
C MET A 1 -3.04 11.55 11.99
N LYS A 2 -4.05 11.22 12.79
CA LYS A 2 -4.03 10.03 13.65
C LYS A 2 -4.77 8.90 12.92
N LEU A 3 -4.13 7.74 12.78
CA LEU A 3 -4.64 6.56 12.09
C LEU A 3 -4.61 5.34 13.01
N PHE A 4 -5.47 4.36 12.74
CA PHE A 4 -5.69 3.19 13.57
C PHE A 4 -5.60 1.90 12.75
N HIS A 5 -4.87 0.91 13.26
CA HIS A 5 -4.77 -0.43 12.67
C HIS A 5 -5.30 -1.48 13.63
N GLY A 6 -6.32 -2.23 13.21
CA GLY A 6 -6.78 -3.43 13.91
C GLY A 6 -5.85 -4.61 13.67
N SER A 7 -5.49 -5.31 14.75
CA SER A 7 -4.66 -6.51 14.69
C SER A 7 -5.13 -7.58 15.67
N TYR A 8 -4.95 -8.84 15.33
CA TYR A 8 -5.12 -9.96 16.26
C TYR A 8 -3.94 -10.10 17.25
N SER A 9 -2.86 -9.35 17.04
CA SER A 9 -1.68 -9.29 17.90
C SER A 9 -1.71 -8.04 18.80
N ASN A 10 -1.32 -8.20 20.06
CA ASN A 10 -1.10 -7.09 20.98
C ASN A 10 0.26 -6.39 20.79
N VAL A 11 1.12 -6.94 19.93
CA VAL A 11 2.37 -6.32 19.47
C VAL A 11 2.07 -5.61 18.16
N ALA A 12 2.36 -4.31 18.10
CA ALA A 12 2.17 -3.51 16.90
C ALA A 12 3.00 -4.09 15.73
N PRO A 13 2.43 -4.17 14.51
CA PRO A 13 3.17 -4.58 13.34
C PRO A 13 4.31 -3.60 13.03
N VAL A 14 5.35 -4.12 12.38
CA VAL A 14 6.49 -3.33 11.91
C VAL A 14 6.56 -3.50 10.40
N ILE A 15 6.75 -2.40 9.69
CA ILE A 15 6.94 -2.37 8.24
C ILE A 15 8.30 -3.00 7.90
N LYS A 16 8.31 -4.01 7.03
CA LYS A 16 9.51 -4.77 6.65
C LYS A 16 9.73 -4.71 5.14
N VAL A 17 10.03 -3.53 4.60
CA VAL A 17 10.17 -3.31 3.15
C VAL A 17 11.01 -4.41 2.46
N GLY A 18 10.40 -5.09 1.49
CA GLY A 18 11.06 -6.13 0.68
C GLY A 18 11.27 -7.46 1.40
N ALA A 19 10.84 -7.60 2.66
CA ALA A 19 10.76 -8.90 3.31
C ALA A 19 9.54 -9.64 2.75
N PHE A 20 9.78 -10.47 1.74
CA PHE A 20 8.74 -11.24 1.06
C PHE A 20 7.95 -12.06 2.10
N ALA A 21 6.64 -11.80 2.19
CA ALA A 21 5.75 -12.39 3.17
C ALA A 21 5.49 -13.87 2.85
N MET A 22 6.39 -14.79 3.22
CA MET A 22 6.18 -16.23 3.02
C MET A 22 5.01 -16.80 3.85
N SER A 23 4.47 -16.03 4.81
CA SER A 23 3.45 -16.51 5.76
C SER A 23 2.43 -15.44 6.20
N GLY A 24 2.12 -14.46 5.35
CA GLY A 24 1.05 -13.47 5.60
C GLY A 24 1.43 -12.24 6.44
N ASP A 25 2.60 -12.24 7.08
CA ASP A 25 3.16 -11.03 7.72
C ASP A 25 3.83 -10.15 6.65
N ASN A 26 3.47 -8.86 6.57
CA ASN A 26 4.07 -7.86 5.66
C ASN A 26 3.73 -8.05 4.15
N VAL A 27 2.49 -8.46 3.84
CA VAL A 27 2.02 -8.61 2.44
C VAL A 27 2.17 -7.30 1.65
N PHE A 28 1.87 -6.16 2.27
CA PHE A 28 1.77 -4.87 1.57
C PHE A 28 3.00 -3.96 1.72
N ASP A 29 4.11 -4.45 2.29
CA ASP A 29 5.26 -3.60 2.65
C ASP A 29 4.84 -2.35 3.47
N GLY A 30 3.76 -2.48 4.24
CA GLY A 30 3.08 -1.38 4.89
C GLY A 30 2.01 -1.86 5.87
N ILE A 31 1.36 -0.90 6.53
CA ILE A 31 0.29 -1.13 7.50
C ILE A 31 -0.96 -0.42 7.02
N PHE A 32 -2.01 -1.18 6.70
CA PHE A 32 -3.34 -0.62 6.44
C PHE A 32 -3.92 -0.04 7.73
N ALA A 33 -4.39 1.20 7.66
CA ALA A 33 -4.96 1.91 8.79
C ALA A 33 -6.15 2.77 8.35
N SER A 34 -7.03 3.07 9.30
CA SER A 34 -8.19 3.93 9.09
C SER A 34 -8.13 5.16 10.01
N ALA A 35 -8.73 6.27 9.58
CA ALA A 35 -8.98 7.41 10.45
C ALA A 35 -10.15 7.15 11.44
N ASP A 36 -10.98 6.14 11.16
CA ASP A 36 -12.07 5.70 12.02
C ASP A 36 -11.61 4.55 12.92
N PHE A 37 -11.71 4.76 14.24
CA PHE A 37 -11.35 3.76 15.23
C PHE A 37 -12.24 2.51 15.15
N ASP A 38 -13.55 2.69 14.94
CA ASP A 38 -14.51 1.57 14.95
C ASP A 38 -14.32 0.70 13.70
N ALA A 39 -13.98 1.33 12.56
CA ALA A 39 -13.57 0.60 11.36
C ALA A 39 -12.32 -0.24 11.63
N ALA A 40 -11.26 0.35 12.21
CA ALA A 40 -10.04 -0.37 12.56
C ALA A 40 -10.29 -1.51 13.58
N ASP A 41 -11.11 -1.28 14.61
CA ASP A 41 -11.44 -2.27 15.65
C ASP A 41 -12.13 -3.52 15.07
N SER A 42 -12.82 -3.38 13.93
CA SER A 42 -13.46 -4.52 13.25
C SER A 42 -12.47 -5.54 12.65
N HIS A 43 -11.19 -5.17 12.48
CA HIS A 43 -10.15 -6.00 11.87
C HIS A 43 -9.24 -6.72 12.88
N GLY A 44 -9.53 -6.66 14.19
CA GLY A 44 -8.71 -7.36 15.17
C GLY A 44 -9.21 -7.28 16.61
N SER A 45 -8.40 -7.81 17.53
CA SER A 45 -8.67 -7.76 18.98
C SER A 45 -7.96 -6.59 19.67
N PHE A 46 -7.03 -5.93 18.98
CA PHE A 46 -6.21 -4.83 19.45
C PHE A 46 -6.14 -3.75 18.39
N VAL A 47 -6.26 -2.49 18.80
CA VAL A 47 -6.12 -1.34 17.91
C VAL A 47 -4.83 -0.59 18.25
N HIS A 48 -3.98 -0.42 17.25
CA HIS A 48 -2.72 0.33 17.33
C HIS A 48 -2.89 1.69 16.67
N ALA A 49 -2.41 2.75 17.31
CA ALA A 49 -2.56 4.12 16.80
C ALA A 49 -1.23 4.68 16.30
N TYR A 50 -1.28 5.42 15.20
CA TYR A 50 -0.11 6.00 14.52
C TYR A 50 -0.34 7.47 14.21
N ASN A 51 0.71 8.29 14.32
CA ASN A 51 0.71 9.66 13.81
C ASN A 51 1.43 9.70 12.47
N VAL A 52 0.75 10.18 11.44
CA VAL A 52 1.23 10.24 10.05
C VAL A 52 1.09 11.66 9.54
N GLU A 53 2.12 12.26 8.95
CA GLU A 53 2.09 13.67 8.57
C GLU A 53 1.97 13.87 7.06
N ASN A 54 2.81 13.19 6.28
CA ASN A 54 2.91 13.38 4.84
C ASN A 54 2.14 12.27 4.09
N ILE A 55 0.87 12.51 3.77
CA ILE A 55 0.00 11.55 3.09
C ILE A 55 -0.17 11.98 1.63
N THR A 56 -0.05 11.04 0.70
CA THR A 56 -0.34 11.25 -0.73
C THR A 56 -1.69 10.66 -1.13
N ASP A 57 -2.26 11.18 -2.20
CA ASP A 57 -3.49 10.72 -2.83
C ASP A 57 -3.25 10.41 -4.33
N SER A 58 -4.29 9.95 -5.02
CA SER A 58 -4.23 9.66 -6.46
C SER A 58 -3.86 10.89 -7.30
N SER A 59 -4.29 12.09 -6.91
CA SER A 59 -3.96 13.32 -7.66
C SER A 59 -2.47 13.64 -7.58
N ALA A 60 -1.84 13.43 -6.43
CA ALA A 60 -0.42 13.66 -6.23
C ALA A 60 0.46 12.61 -6.91
N LEU A 61 0.01 11.34 -6.94
CA LEU A 61 0.69 10.29 -7.72
C LEU A 61 0.62 10.58 -9.23
N ASN A 62 -0.57 10.91 -9.74
CA ASN A 62 -0.78 11.27 -11.15
C ASN A 62 0.05 12.50 -11.58
N ALA A 63 0.19 13.49 -10.70
CA ALA A 63 1.03 14.66 -10.98
C ALA A 63 2.52 14.31 -11.16
N ARG A 64 2.95 13.12 -10.74
CA ARG A 64 4.32 12.59 -10.86
C ARG A 64 4.37 11.28 -11.65
N ILE A 65 3.42 11.05 -12.57
CA ILE A 65 3.27 9.78 -13.27
C ILE A 65 4.56 9.30 -13.97
N ASP A 66 5.37 10.22 -14.52
CA ASP A 66 6.65 9.86 -15.15
C ASP A 66 7.63 9.18 -14.16
N GLU A 67 7.70 9.66 -12.91
CA GLU A 67 8.52 9.03 -11.86
C GLU A 67 7.89 7.70 -11.37
N VAL A 68 6.55 7.61 -11.38
CA VAL A 68 5.85 6.35 -11.06
C VAL A 68 6.17 5.28 -12.11
N ILE A 69 6.10 5.62 -13.39
CA ILE A 69 6.46 4.75 -14.51
C ILE A 69 7.93 4.34 -14.40
N GLU A 70 8.85 5.28 -14.18
CA GLU A 70 10.28 4.98 -14.02
C GLU A 70 10.52 4.00 -12.87
N PHE A 71 9.90 4.22 -11.71
CA PHE A 71 10.00 3.32 -10.58
C PHE A 71 9.45 1.92 -10.91
N LEU A 72 8.24 1.82 -11.45
CA LEU A 72 7.60 0.55 -11.77
C LEU A 72 8.32 -0.22 -12.88
N SER A 73 8.93 0.47 -13.85
CA SER A 73 9.76 -0.15 -14.89
C SER A 73 10.99 -0.89 -14.33
N SER A 74 11.47 -0.47 -13.15
CA SER A 74 12.57 -1.14 -12.45
C SER A 74 12.11 -2.32 -11.60
N GLU A 75 10.81 -2.37 -11.28
CA GLU A 75 10.21 -3.38 -10.42
C GLU A 75 9.59 -4.50 -11.24
N ILE A 76 8.87 -4.21 -12.33
CA ILE A 76 8.03 -5.14 -13.09
C ILE A 76 8.69 -5.46 -14.44
N GLU A 77 8.73 -6.75 -14.80
CA GLU A 77 9.17 -7.19 -16.13
C GLU A 77 7.99 -7.18 -17.11
N ALA A 78 7.80 -6.05 -17.81
CA ALA A 78 6.82 -5.88 -18.88
C ALA A 78 7.34 -4.89 -19.94
N ASP A 79 6.63 -4.73 -21.05
CA ASP A 79 6.94 -3.67 -22.02
C ASP A 79 6.46 -2.29 -21.54
N GLU A 80 6.95 -1.23 -22.19
CA GLU A 80 6.70 0.16 -21.79
C GLU A 80 5.21 0.51 -21.76
N GLU A 81 4.44 0.03 -22.74
CA GLU A 81 2.99 0.24 -22.82
C GLU A 81 2.28 -0.39 -21.62
N THR A 82 2.62 -1.63 -21.28
CA THR A 82 2.06 -2.33 -20.12
C THR A 82 2.45 -1.64 -18.80
N ILE A 83 3.70 -1.18 -18.67
CA ILE A 83 4.14 -0.45 -17.46
C ILE A 83 3.36 0.86 -17.31
N GLU A 84 3.12 1.58 -18.40
CA GLU A 84 2.31 2.80 -18.38
C GLU A 84 0.87 2.52 -17.93
N GLU A 85 0.23 1.47 -18.46
CA GLU A 85 -1.12 1.07 -18.03
C GLU A 85 -1.18 0.71 -16.55
N ILE A 86 -0.23 -0.11 -16.07
CA ILE A 86 -0.13 -0.49 -14.65
C ILE A 86 0.11 0.75 -13.77
N ALA A 87 0.98 1.67 -14.21
CA ALA A 87 1.29 2.88 -13.46
C ALA A 87 0.07 3.79 -13.29
N ASN A 88 -0.72 3.97 -14.35
CA ASN A 88 -1.95 4.75 -14.27
C ASN A 88 -2.97 4.09 -13.36
N ALA A 89 -3.21 2.78 -13.49
CA ALA A 89 -4.12 2.05 -12.60
C ALA A 89 -3.70 2.13 -11.13
N ILE A 90 -2.40 1.95 -10.85
CA ILE A 90 -1.84 2.10 -9.50
C ILE A 90 -1.99 3.55 -8.99
N ALA A 91 -1.80 4.57 -9.83
CA ALA A 91 -1.95 5.96 -9.44
C ALA A 91 -3.42 6.34 -9.18
N ASP A 92 -4.36 5.75 -9.92
CA ASP A 92 -5.80 5.98 -9.78
C ASP A 92 -6.50 5.12 -8.73
N ASP A 93 -5.77 4.20 -8.11
CA ASP A 93 -6.26 3.22 -7.12
C ASP A 93 -7.20 2.16 -7.70
N GLU A 94 -7.07 1.90 -9.00
CA GLU A 94 -7.80 0.84 -9.70
C GLU A 94 -7.05 -0.49 -9.52
N CYS A 95 -6.87 -0.90 -8.26
CA CYS A 95 -6.13 -2.10 -7.89
C CYS A 95 -7.01 -3.37 -8.04
N ASP A 96 -6.99 -3.98 -9.22
CA ASP A 96 -7.73 -5.21 -9.53
C ASP A 96 -6.87 -6.31 -10.21
N ASP A 97 -7.50 -7.35 -10.74
CA ASP A 97 -6.81 -8.50 -11.34
C ASP A 97 -6.46 -8.32 -12.84
N SER A 98 -6.66 -7.14 -13.42
CA SER A 98 -6.46 -6.88 -14.86
C SER A 98 -5.03 -7.17 -15.33
N PHE A 99 -4.04 -7.07 -14.43
CA PHE A 99 -2.61 -7.29 -14.70
C PHE A 99 -2.04 -8.55 -14.05
N ALA A 100 -2.89 -9.54 -13.73
CA ALA A 100 -2.49 -10.76 -13.02
C ALA A 100 -1.33 -11.53 -13.67
N GLU A 101 -1.23 -11.52 -15.01
CA GLU A 101 -0.11 -12.15 -15.73
C GLU A 101 1.26 -11.64 -15.25
N PHE A 102 1.36 -10.35 -14.92
CA PHE A 102 2.60 -9.69 -14.52
C PHE A 102 2.76 -9.63 -13.00
N LEU A 103 1.65 -9.50 -12.27
CA LEU A 103 1.67 -9.17 -10.83
C LEU A 103 1.42 -10.37 -9.91
N SER A 104 0.60 -11.35 -10.28
CA SER A 104 0.37 -12.55 -9.45
C SER A 104 1.67 -13.31 -9.13
N PRO A 105 2.65 -13.48 -10.04
CA PRO A 105 3.92 -14.14 -9.72
C PRO A 105 4.77 -13.41 -8.67
N ARG A 106 4.51 -12.12 -8.46
CA ARG A 106 5.19 -11.27 -7.47
C ARG A 106 4.43 -11.19 -6.14
N SER A 107 3.15 -11.52 -6.16
CA SER A 107 2.29 -11.48 -4.99
C SER A 107 2.61 -12.63 -4.04
N ALA A 108 2.70 -12.31 -2.74
CA ALA A 108 2.80 -13.32 -1.69
C ALA A 108 1.52 -14.16 -1.54
N THR A 109 0.40 -13.68 -2.09
CA THR A 109 -0.93 -14.29 -1.98
C THR A 109 -1.48 -14.78 -3.32
N GLU A 110 -0.69 -14.67 -4.41
CA GLU A 110 -1.12 -14.88 -5.80
C GLU A 110 -2.21 -13.90 -6.30
N ASP A 111 -2.62 -12.94 -5.45
CA ASP A 111 -3.62 -11.91 -5.73
C ASP A 111 -2.94 -10.67 -6.35
N ALA A 112 -3.36 -10.29 -7.54
CA ALA A 112 -2.75 -9.21 -8.30
C ALA A 112 -3.19 -7.84 -7.78
N GLY A 113 -4.46 -7.70 -7.38
CA GLY A 113 -4.95 -6.48 -6.75
C GLY A 113 -4.17 -6.15 -5.47
N TRP A 114 -3.86 -7.14 -4.64
CA TRP A 114 -3.05 -6.93 -3.43
C TRP A 114 -1.60 -6.54 -3.74
N GLU A 115 -1.02 -7.09 -4.80
CA GLU A 115 0.29 -6.66 -5.28
C GLU A 115 0.25 -5.22 -5.83
N MET A 116 -0.83 -4.81 -6.50
CA MET A 116 -1.03 -3.42 -6.93
C MET A 116 -1.10 -2.47 -5.73
N GLN A 117 -1.84 -2.84 -4.67
CA GLN A 117 -1.88 -2.06 -3.43
C GLN A 117 -0.49 -1.96 -2.78
N ARG A 118 0.28 -3.07 -2.74
CA ARG A 118 1.67 -3.05 -2.27
C ARG A 118 2.53 -2.11 -3.10
N LEU A 119 2.43 -2.19 -4.43
CA LEU A 119 3.20 -1.35 -5.35
C LEU A 119 2.81 0.14 -5.24
N ARG A 120 1.53 0.46 -5.06
CA ARG A 120 1.03 1.81 -4.75
C ARG A 120 1.71 2.37 -3.50
N GLY A 121 1.77 1.57 -2.43
CA GLY A 121 2.51 1.93 -1.23
C GLY A 121 4.01 2.13 -1.46
N ARG A 122 4.63 1.24 -2.25
CA ARG A 122 6.06 1.33 -2.60
C ARG A 122 6.38 2.57 -3.44
N VAL A 123 5.50 2.96 -4.36
CA VAL A 123 5.57 4.22 -5.10
C VAL A 123 5.50 5.39 -4.13
N ALA A 124 4.51 5.42 -3.23
CA ALA A 124 4.39 6.50 -2.25
C ALA A 124 5.64 6.64 -1.38
N ALA A 125 6.21 5.52 -0.90
CA ALA A 125 7.45 5.50 -0.15
C ALA A 125 8.64 6.02 -0.99
N HIS A 126 8.76 5.60 -2.25
CA HIS A 126 9.78 6.08 -3.18
C HIS A 126 9.71 7.60 -3.37
N LEU A 127 8.50 8.14 -3.45
CA LEU A 127 8.23 9.57 -3.63
C LEU A 127 8.38 10.39 -2.34
N GLY A 128 8.65 9.74 -1.19
CA GLY A 128 8.93 10.38 0.09
C GLY A 128 7.72 10.60 1.01
N PHE A 129 6.62 9.89 0.77
CA PHE A 129 5.41 9.96 1.60
C PHE A 129 5.44 8.96 2.76
N ASP A 130 4.71 9.30 3.82
CA ASP A 130 4.52 8.45 4.99
C ASP A 130 3.44 7.40 4.77
N ALA A 131 2.41 7.76 4.02
CA ALA A 131 1.28 6.90 3.67
C ALA A 131 0.64 7.35 2.34
N VAL A 132 -0.20 6.47 1.79
CA VAL A 132 -1.04 6.73 0.62
C VAL A 132 -2.49 6.42 0.92
N GLU A 133 -3.39 7.26 0.44
CA GLU A 133 -4.84 7.02 0.47
C GLU A 133 -5.24 5.85 -0.43
N MET A 134 -6.16 5.05 0.08
CA MET A 134 -6.73 3.87 -0.57
C MET A 134 -8.25 3.90 -0.40
N ASP A 135 -9.00 3.62 -1.45
CA ASP A 135 -10.44 3.42 -1.41
C ASP A 135 -10.76 2.01 -0.89
N ASP A 136 -11.65 1.92 0.10
CA ASP A 136 -12.11 0.66 0.69
C ASP A 136 -13.64 0.65 0.91
N GLU A 137 -14.17 -0.47 1.41
CA GLU A 137 -15.61 -0.63 1.66
C GLU A 137 -16.16 0.28 2.79
N HIS A 138 -15.26 0.89 3.57
CA HIS A 138 -15.54 1.78 4.69
C HIS A 138 -15.27 3.26 4.34
N GLY A 139 -14.86 3.57 3.11
CA GLY A 139 -14.51 4.90 2.64
C GLY A 139 -13.03 4.97 2.28
N THR A 140 -12.29 5.85 2.97
CA THR A 140 -10.85 6.02 2.72
C THR A 140 -10.05 5.33 3.83
N SER A 141 -9.26 4.35 3.43
CA SER A 141 -8.17 3.80 4.24
C SER A 141 -6.82 4.36 3.79
N TYR A 142 -5.78 4.01 4.53
CA TYR A 142 -4.44 4.52 4.33
C TYR A 142 -3.46 3.36 4.45
N LEU A 143 -2.56 3.23 3.49
CA LEU A 143 -1.42 2.33 3.59
C LEU A 143 -0.22 3.11 4.12
N ILE A 144 0.15 2.90 5.38
CA ILE A 144 1.34 3.51 6.01
C ILE A 144 2.57 2.74 5.53
N VAL A 145 3.54 3.46 4.98
CA VAL A 145 4.70 2.88 4.28
C VAL A 145 6.05 3.36 4.82
N ASN A 146 6.09 4.44 5.59
CA ASN A 146 7.32 4.91 6.20
C ASN A 146 7.65 4.11 7.48
N PRO A 147 8.75 3.33 7.51
CA PRO A 147 9.12 2.49 8.65
C PRO A 147 9.56 3.28 9.89
N ALA A 148 9.79 4.59 9.78
CA ALA A 148 10.04 5.46 10.93
C ALA A 148 8.77 5.74 11.75
N ILE A 149 7.59 5.50 11.17
CA ILE A 149 6.29 5.64 11.83
C ILE A 149 6.05 4.37 12.66
N ILE A 150 5.96 4.54 13.97
CA ILE A 150 5.71 3.48 14.95
C ILE A 150 4.43 3.76 15.73
N ALA A 151 3.82 2.72 16.29
CA ALA A 151 2.64 2.86 17.13
C ALA A 151 2.95 3.66 18.41
N GLU A 152 1.98 4.44 18.88
CA GLU A 152 2.01 5.19 20.15
C GLU A 152 1.98 4.29 21.40
#